data_AF-A0A968Q130-F1
#
_entry.id   AF-A0A968Q130-F1
#
_cell.length_a   1.000
_cell.length_b   1.000
_cell.length_c   1.000
_cell.angle_alpha   90.00
_cell.angle_beta   90.00
_cell.angle_gamma   90.00
#
_symmetry.space_group_name_H-M   'P 1'
#
loop_
_entity.id
_entity.type
_entity.pdbx_description
1 polymer ?
#
loop_
_entity_poly.entity_id
_entity_poly.type
_entity_poly.pdbx_seq_one_letter_code
_entity_poly.pdbx_strand_id
1 'polypeptide(L)' 'MSLPIQLLPEAYEVVFENVRRAVVRKFPYLILYKVEPNRVVVLAVFHSKRDPKTWQDRS' A
#
# COMPACT_ATOMS: atom_id res chain seq x y z
N MET A 1 10.62 -6.08 -11.08
CA MET A 1 10.35 -6.61 -9.73
C MET A 1 8.89 -6.33 -9.43
N SER A 2 8.03 -7.32 -9.58
CA SER A 2 6.60 -7.23 -9.25
C SER A 2 6.44 -7.25 -7.73
N LEU A 3 5.51 -6.46 -7.21
CA LEU A 3 5.00 -6.68 -5.86
C LEU A 3 4.04 -7.86 -5.94
N PRO A 4 4.29 -8.99 -5.26
CA PRO A 4 3.41 -10.15 -5.33
C PRO A 4 2.11 -9.95 -4.54
N ILE A 5 1.50 -8.77 -4.57
CA ILE A 5 0.21 -8.50 -3.91
C ILE A 5 -0.90 -9.35 -4.57
N GLN A 6 -0.79 -9.67 -5.86
CA GLN A 6 -1.75 -10.57 -6.53
C GLN A 6 -1.48 -12.05 -6.27
N LEU A 7 -0.21 -12.44 -6.09
CA LEU A 7 0.19 -13.85 -5.99
C LEU A 7 0.24 -14.34 -4.54
N LEU A 8 0.68 -13.47 -3.63
CA LEU A 8 0.86 -13.72 -2.21
C LEU A 8 0.39 -12.49 -1.40
N PRO A 9 -0.90 -12.10 -1.48
CA PRO A 9 -1.45 -10.95 -0.75
C PRO A 9 -1.28 -11.05 0.77
N GLU A 10 -1.07 -12.24 1.30
CA GLU A 10 -0.92 -12.46 2.74
C GLU A 10 0.53 -12.38 3.25
N ALA A 11 1.51 -12.25 2.34
CA ALA A 11 2.93 -12.21 2.70
C ALA A 11 3.37 -10.92 3.41
N TYR A 12 2.51 -9.90 3.44
CA TYR A 12 2.81 -8.61 4.04
C TYR A 12 2.16 -8.45 5.40
N GLU A 13 2.86 -7.77 6.30
CA GLU A 13 2.41 -7.49 7.66
C GLU A 13 1.08 -6.71 7.69
N VAL A 14 0.22 -7.11 8.63
CA VAL A 14 -0.97 -6.37 9.02
C VAL A 14 -0.56 -5.23 9.96
N VAL A 15 -0.85 -3.99 9.57
CA VAL A 15 -0.43 -2.79 10.32
C VAL A 15 -1.55 -2.14 11.12
N PHE A 16 -2.81 -2.42 10.76
CA PHE A 16 -3.99 -1.93 11.45
C PHE A 16 -5.20 -2.79 11.06
N GLU A 17 -5.91 -3.37 12.04
CA GLU A 17 -7.03 -4.30 11.81
C GLU A 17 -6.70 -5.42 10.79
N ASN A 18 -7.25 -5.36 9.58
CA ASN A 18 -6.97 -6.28 8.46
C ASN A 18 -6.27 -5.58 7.28
N VAL A 19 -5.75 -4.37 7.49
CA VAL A 19 -4.98 -3.59 6.52
C VAL A 19 -3.54 -4.05 6.52
N ARG A 20 -3.04 -4.41 5.34
CA ARG A 20 -1.65 -4.82 5.10
C ARG A 20 -0.86 -3.70 4.44
N ARG A 21 0.44 -3.68 4.72
CA ARG A 21 1.39 -2.67 4.20
C ARG A 21 2.44 -3.30 3.29
N ALA A 22 2.47 -2.90 2.03
CA ALA A 22 3.53 -3.27 1.08
C ALA A 22 4.42 -2.08 0.73
N VAL A 23 5.73 -2.21 0.96
CA VAL A 23 6.72 -1.20 0.55
C VAL A 23 7.28 -1.57 -0.81
N VAL A 24 7.20 -0.63 -1.75
CA VAL A 24 7.81 -0.76 -3.08
C VAL A 24 9.30 -0.41 -2.93
N ARG A 25 10.19 -1.36 -3.22
CA ARG A 25 11.64 -1.17 -2.97
C ARG A 25 12.31 -0.20 -3.95
N LYS A 26 11.94 -0.26 -5.24
CA LYS A 26 12.59 0.52 -6.31
C LYS A 26 12.11 1.97 -6.37
N PHE A 27 10.86 2.21 -6.00
CA PHE A 27 10.23 3.53 -5.97
C PHE A 27 9.68 3.73 -4.57
N PRO A 28 9.81 4.89 -3.93
CA PRO A 28 9.44 5.10 -2.54
C PRO A 28 7.91 5.19 -2.42
N TYR A 29 7.21 4.11 -2.75
CA TYR A 29 5.78 3.99 -2.58
C TYR A 29 5.46 2.98 -1.49
N LEU A 30 4.38 3.26 -0.79
CA LEU A 30 3.79 2.41 0.23
C LEU A 30 2.33 2.18 -0.15
N ILE A 31 1.92 0.92 -0.20
CA ILE A 31 0.57 0.51 -0.56
C ILE A 31 -0.11 -0.03 0.70
N LEU A 32 -1.27 0.52 1.02
CA LEU A 32 -2.18 -0.02 2.03
C LEU A 32 -3.31 -0.76 1.33
N TYR A 33 -3.58 -2.00 1.73
CA TYR A 33 -4.61 -2.82 1.11
C TYR A 33 -5.24 -3.81 2.09
N LYS A 34 -6.42 -4.32 1.74
CA LYS A 34 -7.10 -5.43 2.44
C LYS A 34 -7.20 -6.65 1.51
N VAL A 35 -7.18 -7.83 2.11
CA VAL A 35 -7.45 -9.10 1.41
C VAL A 35 -8.90 -9.48 1.71
N GLU A 36 -9.73 -9.53 0.69
CA GLU A 36 -11.10 -10.01 0.74
C GLU A 36 -11.20 -11.36 0.01
N PRO A 37 -12.26 -12.17 0.24
CA PRO A 37 -12.32 -13.55 -0.26
C PRO A 37 -12.04 -13.72 -1.76
N ASN A 38 -12.42 -12.74 -2.59
CA ASN A 38 -12.30 -12.82 -4.05
C ASN A 38 -11.42 -11.73 -4.67
N ARG A 39 -10.83 -10.84 -3.86
CA ARG A 39 -10.10 -9.68 -4.38
C ARG A 39 -9.15 -9.07 -3.37
N VAL A 40 -8.22 -8.29 -3.89
CA VAL A 40 -7.41 -7.35 -3.09
C VAL A 40 -7.96 -5.95 -3.29
N VAL A 41 -8.27 -5.28 -2.19
CA VAL A 41 -8.75 -3.89 -2.20
C VAL A 41 -7.60 -2.97 -1.82
N VAL A 42 -7.10 -2.19 -2.77
CA VAL A 42 -6.11 -1.15 -2.51
C VAL A 42 -6.82 0.06 -1.91
N LEU A 43 -6.48 0.40 -0.67
CA LEU A 43 -7.07 1.52 0.05
C LEU A 43 -6.35 2.83 -0.25
N ALA A 44 -5.03 2.79 -0.32
CA ALA A 44 -4.21 3.97 -0.53
C ALA A 44 -2.83 3.63 -1.08
N VAL A 45 -2.25 4.60 -1.80
CA VAL A 45 -0.88 4.56 -2.30
C VAL A 45 -0.19 5.86 -1.93
N PHE A 46 0.86 5.78 -1.12
CA PHE A 46 1.62 6.93 -0.62
C PHE A 46 3.02 6.95 -1.20
N HIS A 47 3.50 8.12 -1.60
CA HIS A 47 4.92 8.31 -1.93
C HIS A 47 5.68 8.68 -0.65
N SER A 48 6.40 7.73 -0.05
CA SER A 48 7.08 7.87 1.24
C SER A 48 8.21 8.90 1.28
N LYS A 49 8.72 9.36 0.12
CA LYS A 49 9.68 10.47 0.04
C LYS A 49 9.05 11.84 -0.22
N ARG A 50 7.73 11.93 -0.43
CA ARG A 50 7.06 13.20 -0.72
C ARG A 50 6.61 13.82 0.60
N ASP A 51 6.78 15.14 0.74
CA ASP A 51 6.30 15.87 1.92
C ASP A 51 4.78 15.68 2.04
N PRO A 52 4.27 15.17 3.18
CA PRO A 52 2.85 15.04 3.43
C PRO A 52 2.09 16.38 3.42
N LYS A 53 2.72 17.54 3.41
CA LYS A 53 2.01 18.82 3.31
C LYS A 53 1.53 19.11 1.89
N THR A 54 2.20 18.58 0.86
CA THR A 54 1.94 18.97 -0.54
C THR A 54 0.62 18.48 -1.14
N TRP A 55 -0.11 17.57 -0.47
CA TRP A 55 -1.44 17.12 -0.93
C TRP A 55 -2.58 17.90 -0.27
N GLN A 56 -2.32 18.56 0.87
CA GLN A 56 -3.30 19.40 1.56
C GLN A 56 -3.52 20.72 0.81
N ASP A 57 -2.52 21.16 0.05
CA ASP A 57 -2.56 22.40 -0.75
C ASP A 57 -3.30 22.23 -2.10
N ARG A 58 -3.89 21.07 -2.38
CA ARG A 58 -4.69 20.83 -3.58
C ARG A 58 -6.16 21.00 -3.25
N SER A 59 -6.59 22.26 -3.14
CA SER A 59 -8.00 22.67 -3.18
C SER A 59 -8.49 22.90 -4.60
#